data_AF-A0AAQ3MK95-F1
#
_entry.id   AF-A0AAQ3MK95-F1
#
_cell.length_a   1.000
_cell.length_b   1.000
_cell.length_c   1.000
_cell.angle_alpha   90.00
_cell.angle_beta   90.00
_cell.angle_gamma   90.00
#
_symmetry.space_group_name_H-M   'P 1'
#
loop_
_entity.id
_entity.type
_entity.pdbx_description
1 polymer ?
#
loop_
_entity_poly.entity_id
_entity_poly.type
_entity_poly.pdbx_seq_one_letter_code
_entity_poly.pdbx_strand_id
1 'polypeptide(L)'
;MRTLGYGSAVRLIACREDERVFHGKENSDGDFFYFYSCLFFDMHLRLPFIEFQIDVLRTLNVAPSQLHPNSWGYIQAFVVMVRPWLFGLQLLYFYNSLGHALMLGEVGYL
;
A
#
# COMPACT_ATOMS: atom_id res chain seq x y z
N MET A 1 23.79 -12.85 1.75
CA MET A 1 22.47 -12.19 1.75
C MET A 1 22.52 -11.03 0.78
N ARG A 2 21.76 -11.08 -0.32
CA ARG A 2 21.76 -10.03 -1.35
C ARG A 2 20.68 -9.00 -1.00
N THR A 3 21.08 -7.83 -0.51
CA THR A 3 20.22 -6.67 -0.33
C THR A 3 19.97 -6.04 -1.70
N LEU A 4 18.88 -6.43 -2.36
CA LEU A 4 18.36 -5.69 -3.51
C LEU A 4 17.83 -4.34 -2.99
N GLY A 5 18.29 -3.26 -3.60
CA GLY A 5 18.04 -1.87 -3.18
C GLY A 5 16.58 -1.45 -3.21
N TYR A 6 15.82 -1.83 -2.19
CA TYR A 6 14.65 -1.10 -1.74
C TYR A 6 15.13 -0.02 -0.76
N GLY A 7 14.88 1.24 -1.06
CA GLY A 7 15.38 2.40 -0.30
C GLY A 7 14.85 2.54 1.14
N SER A 8 14.16 1.53 1.68
CA SER A 8 13.71 1.51 3.08
C SER A 8 13.48 0.05 3.50
N ALA A 9 14.27 -0.45 4.45
CA ALA A 9 14.04 -1.74 5.08
C ALA A 9 13.40 -1.51 6.46
N VAL A 10 12.19 -2.01 6.66
CA VAL A 10 11.50 -1.95 7.96
C VAL A 10 11.83 -3.21 8.73
N ARG A 11 12.31 -3.05 9.97
CA ARG A 11 12.58 -4.18 10.88
C ARG A 11 11.33 -4.49 11.68
N LEU A 12 10.83 -5.71 11.54
CA LEU A 12 9.74 -6.23 12.38
C LEU A 12 10.33 -6.78 13.68
N ILE A 13 9.82 -6.31 14.81
CA ILE A 13 10.23 -6.75 16.16
C ILE A 13 8.95 -7.16 16.88
N ALA A 14 8.95 -8.33 17.53
CA ALA A 14 7.83 -8.75 18.35
C ALA A 14 7.74 -7.87 19.60
N CYS A 15 6.54 -7.37 19.91
CA CYS A 15 6.32 -6.59 21.14
C CYS A 15 6.58 -7.47 22.36
N ARG A 16 7.12 -6.86 23.43
CA ARG A 16 7.32 -7.55 24.71
C ARG A 16 5.97 -7.70 25.41
N GLU A 17 5.83 -8.70 26.28
CA GLU A 17 4.57 -8.93 27.02
C GLU A 17 4.21 -7.75 27.95
N ASP A 18 5.20 -7.00 28.42
CA ASP A 18 5.06 -5.81 29.26
C ASP A 18 4.88 -4.51 28.46
N GLU A 19 4.92 -4.58 27.13
CA GLU A 19 4.83 -3.40 26.25
C GLU A 19 3.37 -2.98 26.07
N ARG A 20 3.11 -1.66 26.13
CA ARG A 20 1.76 -1.15 25.90
C ARG A 20 1.40 -1.30 24.42
N VAL A 21 0.16 -1.69 24.16
CA VAL A 21 -0.40 -1.89 22.79
C VAL A 21 -0.23 -0.67 21.90
N PHE A 22 -0.19 0.53 22.49
CA PHE A 22 0.12 1.78 21.80
C PHE A 22 0.76 2.76 22.76
N HIS A 23 1.95 3.26 22.42
CA HIS A 23 2.56 4.40 23.09
C HIS A 23 3.25 5.31 22.07
N GLY A 24 3.37 6.59 22.42
CA GLY A 24 4.09 7.56 21.61
C GLY A 24 5.59 7.31 21.60
N LYS A 25 6.32 8.07 20.79
CA LYS A 25 7.79 8.01 20.63
C LYS A 25 8.60 8.32 21.90
N GLU A 26 7.95 8.55 23.05
CA GLU A 26 8.46 9.36 24.17
C GLU A 26 9.88 9.03 24.67
N ASN A 27 10.47 7.86 24.38
CA ASN A 27 11.88 7.54 24.66
C ASN A 27 12.58 6.61 23.63
N SER A 28 12.14 6.55 22.37
CA SER A 28 12.75 5.65 21.36
C SER A 28 13.76 6.36 20.46
N ASP A 29 14.96 5.76 20.30
CA ASP A 29 16.04 6.27 19.44
C ASP A 29 15.67 6.36 17.94
N GLY A 30 14.62 5.66 17.50
CA GLY A 30 14.17 5.63 16.10
C GLY A 30 12.69 5.90 15.93
N ASP A 31 12.29 6.17 14.68
CA ASP A 31 10.86 6.19 14.31
C ASP A 31 10.35 4.75 14.23
N PHE A 32 9.22 4.51 14.88
CA PHE A 32 8.56 3.20 14.89
C PHE A 32 7.05 3.39 14.88
N PHE A 33 6.35 2.32 14.49
CA PHE A 33 4.89 2.26 14.55
C PHE A 33 4.49 0.83 14.92
N TYR A 34 3.38 0.70 15.66
CA TYR A 34 2.79 -0.60 15.95
C TYR A 34 2.05 -1.14 14.74
N PHE A 35 2.05 -2.46 14.59
CA PHE A 35 1.30 -3.12 13.54
C PHE A 35 1.05 -4.59 13.86
N TYR A 36 -0.04 -5.16 13.35
CA TYR A 36 -0.29 -6.59 13.48
C TYR A 36 0.64 -7.38 12.55
N SER A 37 1.37 -8.34 13.08
CA SER A 37 2.28 -9.19 12.29
C SER A 37 1.55 -9.98 11.19
N CYS A 38 0.33 -10.46 11.47
CA CYS A 38 -0.51 -11.20 10.53
C CYS A 38 -0.79 -10.42 9.23
N LEU A 39 -0.71 -9.09 9.25
CA LEU A 39 -0.92 -8.27 8.05
C LEU A 39 0.18 -8.46 7.02
N PHE A 40 1.42 -8.68 7.46
CA PHE A 40 2.55 -8.94 6.58
C PHE A 40 2.62 -10.41 6.16
N PHE A 41 2.42 -11.32 7.12
CA PHE A 41 2.60 -12.75 6.90
C PHE A 41 1.39 -13.38 6.19
N ASP A 42 0.18 -13.09 6.63
CA ASP A 42 -1.05 -13.73 6.14
C ASP A 42 -1.74 -12.90 5.04
N MET A 43 -1.71 -11.57 5.16
CA MET A 43 -2.38 -10.67 4.20
C MET A 43 -1.45 -10.05 3.16
N HIS A 44 -0.15 -10.40 3.19
CA HIS A 44 0.86 -9.98 2.22
C HIS A 44 0.94 -8.45 1.99
N LEU A 45 0.63 -7.67 3.03
CA LEU A 45 0.77 -6.22 2.97
C LEU A 45 2.24 -5.84 2.72
N ARG A 46 2.49 -4.82 1.91
CA ARG A 46 3.83 -4.35 1.57
C ARG A 46 4.01 -2.89 1.94
N LEU A 47 5.23 -2.53 2.32
CA LEU A 47 5.63 -1.15 2.60
C LEU A 47 6.54 -0.60 1.48
N PRO A 48 6.45 0.71 1.17
CA PRO A 48 5.42 1.63 1.66
C PRO A 48 4.01 1.22 1.20
N PHE A 49 2.99 1.63 1.95
CA PHE A 49 1.59 1.37 1.57
C PHE A 49 1.31 1.98 0.19
N ILE A 50 0.40 1.36 -0.58
CA ILE A 50 -0.05 1.97 -1.83
C ILE A 50 -0.95 3.18 -1.56
N GLU A 51 -1.02 4.13 -2.49
CA GLU A 51 -1.85 5.36 -2.36
C GLU A 51 -3.26 5.06 -1.88
N PHE A 52 -3.93 4.05 -2.45
CA PHE A 52 -5.28 3.66 -2.01
C PHE A 52 -5.35 3.30 -0.51
N GLN A 53 -4.40 2.54 0.01
CA GLN A 53 -4.38 2.17 1.43
C GLN A 53 -4.13 3.40 2.31
N ILE A 54 -3.23 4.29 1.87
CA ILE A 54 -2.95 5.55 2.56
C ILE A 54 -4.20 6.43 2.58
N ASP A 55 -4.91 6.55 1.47
CA ASP A 55 -6.12 7.36 1.35
C ASP A 55 -7.27 6.81 2.20
N VAL A 56 -7.42 5.48 2.28
CA VAL A 56 -8.39 4.86 3.21
C VAL A 56 -8.05 5.22 4.66
N LEU A 57 -6.78 5.08 5.07
CA LEU A 57 -6.35 5.43 6.43
C LEU A 57 -6.55 6.92 6.73
N ARG A 58 -6.22 7.80 5.78
CA ARG A 58 -6.45 9.26 5.88
C ARG A 58 -7.92 9.60 5.98
N THR A 59 -8.76 8.96 5.17
CA THR A 59 -10.21 9.17 5.15
C THR A 59 -10.84 8.73 6.48
N LEU A 60 -10.38 7.62 7.02
CA LEU A 60 -10.82 7.12 8.33
C LEU A 60 -10.17 7.87 9.50
N ASN A 61 -9.12 8.66 9.25
CA ASN A 61 -8.29 9.34 10.25
C ASN A 61 -7.78 8.39 11.34
N VAL A 62 -7.32 7.20 10.94
CA VAL A 62 -6.80 6.17 11.84
C VAL A 62 -5.37 5.78 11.49
N ALA A 63 -4.59 5.44 12.50
CA ALA A 63 -3.28 4.85 12.31
C ALA A 63 -3.40 3.39 11.82
N PRO A 64 -2.41 2.86 11.10
CA PRO A 64 -2.41 1.48 10.63
C PRO A 64 -2.66 0.44 11.75
N SER A 65 -2.14 0.69 12.97
CA SER A 65 -2.32 -0.13 14.18
C SER A 65 -3.74 -0.13 14.74
N GLN A 66 -4.51 0.93 14.52
CA GLN A 66 -5.85 1.08 15.08
C GLN A 66 -6.90 0.30 14.28
N LEU A 67 -6.58 -0.04 13.03
CA LEU A 67 -7.47 -0.78 12.17
C LEU A 67 -7.35 -2.28 12.47
N HIS A 68 -8.48 -2.91 12.79
CA HIS A 68 -8.53 -4.34 13.13
C HIS A 68 -8.07 -5.21 11.94
N PRO A 69 -7.41 -6.36 12.17
CA PRO A 69 -6.95 -7.26 11.09
C PRO A 69 -8.05 -7.62 10.09
N ASN A 70 -9.28 -7.84 10.54
CA ASN A 70 -10.42 -8.10 9.63
C ASN A 70 -10.70 -6.93 8.69
N SER A 71 -10.68 -5.69 9.22
CA SER A 71 -10.87 -4.47 8.43
C SER A 71 -9.78 -4.29 7.38
N TRP A 72 -8.53 -4.60 7.74
CA TRP A 72 -7.44 -4.67 6.78
C TRP A 72 -7.64 -5.74 5.70
N GLY A 73 -8.18 -6.91 6.08
CA GLY A 73 -8.54 -7.97 5.14
C GLY A 73 -9.54 -7.48 4.08
N TYR A 74 -10.54 -6.69 4.47
CA TYR A 74 -11.46 -6.06 3.52
C TYR A 74 -10.76 -5.08 2.57
N ILE A 75 -9.83 -4.27 3.07
CA ILE A 75 -9.03 -3.37 2.22
C ILE A 75 -8.22 -4.17 1.19
N GLN A 76 -7.56 -5.27 1.60
CA GLN A 76 -6.82 -6.12 0.66
C GLN A 76 -7.73 -6.78 -0.38
N ALA A 77 -8.87 -7.33 0.06
CA ALA A 77 -9.83 -7.95 -0.84
C ALA A 77 -10.33 -6.94 -1.89
N PHE A 78 -10.61 -5.70 -1.47
CA PHE A 78 -11.02 -4.63 -2.39
C PHE A 78 -9.93 -4.31 -3.41
N VAL A 79 -8.67 -4.17 -2.99
CA VAL A 79 -7.54 -3.95 -3.90
C VAL A 79 -7.45 -5.06 -4.93
N VAL A 80 -7.55 -6.33 -4.51
CA VAL A 80 -7.47 -7.47 -5.42
C VAL A 80 -8.64 -7.52 -6.41
N MET A 81 -9.86 -7.24 -5.94
CA MET A 81 -11.06 -7.26 -6.80
C MET A 81 -11.07 -6.14 -7.84
N VAL A 82 -10.66 -4.93 -7.46
CA VAL A 82 -10.77 -3.74 -8.31
C VAL A 82 -9.59 -3.61 -9.28
N ARG A 83 -8.43 -4.17 -8.93
CA ARG A 83 -7.21 -4.05 -9.73
C ARG A 83 -7.37 -4.54 -11.18
N PRO A 84 -7.94 -5.71 -11.49
CA PRO A 84 -8.17 -6.14 -12.87
C PRO A 84 -9.06 -5.17 -13.67
N TRP A 85 -10.08 -4.62 -13.01
CA TRP A 85 -11.00 -3.65 -13.60
C TRP A 85 -10.31 -2.32 -13.93
N LEU A 86 -9.50 -1.80 -13.02
CA LEU A 86 -8.71 -0.59 -13.25
C LEU A 86 -7.70 -0.79 -14.38
N PHE A 87 -7.02 -1.94 -14.44
CA PHE A 87 -6.13 -2.25 -15.56
C PHE A 87 -6.88 -2.30 -16.89
N GLY A 88 -8.08 -2.91 -16.92
CA GLY A 88 -8.92 -2.92 -18.11
C GLY A 88 -9.32 -1.52 -18.56
N LEU A 89 -9.74 -0.66 -17.63
CA LEU A 89 -10.06 0.73 -17.92
C LEU A 89 -8.85 1.52 -18.40
N GLN A 90 -7.70 1.39 -17.74
CA GLN A 90 -6.45 2.06 -18.12
C GLN A 90 -6.04 1.68 -19.55
N LEU A 91 -6.13 0.39 -19.90
CA LEU A 91 -5.85 -0.11 -21.25
C LEU A 91 -6.86 0.41 -22.27
N LEU A 92 -8.15 0.45 -21.94
CA LEU A 92 -9.18 0.99 -22.80
C LEU A 92 -8.96 2.49 -23.05
N TYR A 93 -8.67 3.27 -22.02
CA TYR A 93 -8.33 4.69 -22.15
C TYR A 93 -7.08 4.88 -23.01
N PHE A 94 -6.02 4.09 -22.78
CA PHE A 94 -4.81 4.14 -23.59
C PHE A 94 -5.10 3.82 -25.05
N TYR A 95 -5.88 2.76 -25.33
CA TYR A 95 -6.23 2.37 -26.69
C TYR A 95 -7.06 3.44 -27.41
N ASN A 96 -8.06 4.02 -26.74
CA ASN A 96 -8.87 5.10 -27.30
C ASN A 96 -8.05 6.38 -27.51
N SER A 97 -7.17 6.73 -26.57
CA SER A 97 -6.29 7.91 -26.68
C SER A 97 -5.27 7.74 -27.80
N LEU A 98 -4.69 6.55 -27.95
CA LEU A 98 -3.76 6.23 -29.03
C LEU A 98 -4.47 6.20 -30.39
N GLY A 99 -5.67 5.59 -30.45
CA GLY A 99 -6.51 5.61 -31.65
C GLY A 99 -6.85 7.04 -32.07
N HIS A 100 -7.20 7.91 -31.12
CA HIS A 100 -7.46 9.33 -31.40
C HIS A 100 -6.19 10.07 -31.88
N ALA A 101 -5.03 9.84 -31.25
CA ALA A 101 -3.77 10.45 -31.66
C ALA A 101 -3.32 10.01 -33.07
N LEU A 102 -3.56 8.74 -33.43
CA LEU A 102 -3.31 8.22 -34.78
C LEU A 102 -4.27 8.81 -35.81
N MET A 103 -5.55 9.01 -35.46
CA MET A 103 -6.56 9.60 -36.35
C MET A 103 -6.34 11.10 -36.58
N LEU A 104 -5.75 11.82 -35.60
CA LEU A 104 -5.37 13.23 -35.74
C LEU A 104 -3.99 13.44 -36.40
N GLY A 105 -3.26 12.36 -36.71
CA GLY A 105 -1.96 12.45 -37.38
C GLY A 105 -0.84 13.08 -36.53
N GLU A 106 -1.00 13.16 -35.21
CA GLU A 106 -0.01 13.80 -34.33
C GLU A 106 1.21 12.93 -34.03
N VAL A 107 1.17 11.64 -34.39
CA VAL A 107 2.32 10.74 -34.27
C VAL A 107 3.06 10.68 -35.62
N GLY A 108 3.85 11.73 -35.88
CA GLY A 108 4.86 11.70 -36.92
C GLY A 108 5.93 10.66 -36.58
N TYR A 109 6.20 9.75 -37.51
CA TYR A 109 7.31 8.80 -37.44
C TYR A 109 8.64 9.57 -37.30
N LEU A 110 9.37 9.32 -36.22
CA LEU A 110 10.82 9.45 -36.12
C LEU A 110 11.40 8.12 -35.66
#